data_AF-A0A239Z637-F1
#
_entry.id   AF-A0A239Z637-F1
#
_cell.length_a   1.000
_cell.length_b   1.000
_cell.length_c   1.000
_cell.angle_alpha   90.00
_cell.angle_beta   90.00
_cell.angle_gamma   90.00
#
_symmetry.space_group_name_H-M   'P 1'
#
loop_
_entity.id
_entity.type
_entity.pdbx_description
1 polymer ?
#
loop_
_entity_poly.entity_id
_entity_poly.type
_entity_poly.pdbx_seq_one_letter_code
_entity_poly.pdbx_strand_id
1 'polypeptide(L)'
;MRILPALSLVAIPCLILSGCSGDTESQEQPATITVTQTTVQSNSPDATDQPAPSEQQTEPQEETQEEAPASPAPNAGYTINPGQIGGDCGTTADGMTLSAADATSCEFAGAMYEAGINAEYRWRQLSPDRNGAYGAELTVASPITKETYEISCAIGSDQRYLGCGVYDDNSVHVSVGPVTDYGGWTSRLNIVEYQPQPPQ
;
A
#
# COMPACT_ATOMS: atom_id res chain seq x y z
N MET A 1 -34.39 58.75 -28.05
CA MET A 1 -34.05 59.19 -26.68
C MET A 1 -33.50 57.97 -25.96
N ARG A 2 -32.17 57.86 -25.74
CA ARG A 2 -31.43 58.26 -24.52
C ARG A 2 -31.94 57.47 -23.29
N ILE A 3 -31.19 56.68 -22.50
CA ILE A 3 -29.74 56.50 -22.20
C ILE A 3 -29.58 55.08 -21.57
N LEU A 4 -28.42 54.41 -21.75
CA LEU A 4 -27.99 53.19 -21.03
C LEU A 4 -27.54 53.51 -19.56
N PRO A 5 -26.80 52.64 -18.84
CA PRO A 5 -27.19 51.52 -17.97
C PRO A 5 -26.77 51.78 -16.49
N ALA A 6 -27.14 50.91 -15.54
CA ALA A 6 -26.53 50.92 -14.20
C ALA A 6 -25.86 49.58 -13.91
N LEU A 7 -24.54 49.55 -14.11
CA LEU A 7 -23.63 48.53 -13.56
C LEU A 7 -23.69 48.60 -12.02
N SER A 8 -24.07 47.50 -11.37
CA SER A 8 -23.73 47.29 -9.96
C SER A 8 -22.46 46.48 -9.87
N LEU A 9 -21.36 47.20 -9.68
CA LEU A 9 -20.04 46.70 -9.28
C LEU A 9 -20.10 46.44 -7.77
N VAL A 10 -20.01 45.18 -7.32
CA VAL A 10 -19.81 44.87 -5.88
C VAL A 10 -18.46 44.20 -5.72
N ALA A 11 -17.66 44.82 -4.86
CA ALA A 11 -16.23 44.64 -4.71
C ALA A 11 -15.85 43.29 -4.08
N ILE A 12 -14.76 42.74 -4.61
CA ILE A 12 -14.00 41.59 -4.10
C ILE A 12 -13.16 42.07 -2.90
N PRO A 13 -13.32 41.50 -1.68
CA PRO A 13 -12.30 41.64 -0.66
C PRO A 13 -11.17 40.64 -0.94
N CYS A 14 -10.06 41.13 -1.49
CA CYS A 14 -8.78 40.41 -1.50
C CYS A 14 -8.27 40.29 -0.05
N LEU A 15 -8.30 39.08 0.50
CA LEU A 15 -7.55 38.72 1.71
C LEU A 15 -6.08 38.55 1.33
N ILE A 16 -5.31 39.62 1.45
CA ILE A 16 -3.84 39.59 1.46
C ILE A 16 -3.40 39.02 2.81
N LEU A 17 -2.95 37.75 2.82
CA LEU A 17 -2.15 37.22 3.92
C LEU A 17 -0.73 37.78 3.79
N SER A 18 -0.40 38.67 4.73
CA SER A 18 0.95 39.13 5.03
C SER A 18 1.84 37.96 5.45
N GLY A 19 3.02 37.88 4.84
CA GLY A 19 4.01 36.84 5.08
C GLY A 19 4.63 36.86 6.47
N CYS A 20 5.14 35.69 6.85
CA CYS A 20 6.14 35.55 7.90
C CYS A 20 7.44 35.11 7.21
N SER A 21 8.36 36.06 7.02
CA SER A 21 9.76 35.75 6.72
C SER A 21 10.36 35.08 7.96
N GLY A 22 10.74 33.82 7.82
CA GLY A 22 11.59 33.12 8.77
C GLY A 22 12.88 32.74 8.08
N ASP A 23 13.74 33.73 7.81
CA ASP A 23 15.15 33.47 7.56
C ASP A 23 15.80 33.19 8.93
N THR A 24 16.16 31.93 9.15
CA THR A 24 17.18 31.57 10.13
C THR A 24 18.15 30.65 9.41
N GLU A 25 19.16 31.27 8.81
CA GLU A 25 20.42 30.62 8.52
C GLU A 25 21.01 30.12 9.84
N SER A 26 20.98 28.81 10.03
CA SER A 26 22.01 28.12 10.80
C SER A 26 22.61 27.08 9.88
N GLN A 27 23.73 27.45 9.27
CA GLN A 27 24.70 26.49 8.76
C GLN A 27 25.17 25.63 9.93
N GLU A 28 24.79 24.35 9.93
CA GLU A 28 25.62 23.32 10.54
C GLU A 28 25.78 22.17 9.52
N GLN A 29 27.05 21.85 9.33
CA GLN A 29 27.69 20.93 8.41
C GLN A 29 26.95 19.61 8.16
N PRO A 30 27.08 18.99 6.97
CA PRO A 30 26.51 17.67 6.72
C PRO A 30 27.11 16.64 7.68
N ALA A 31 26.25 16.01 8.50
CA ALA A 31 26.60 14.79 9.19
C ALA A 31 26.85 13.72 8.13
N THR A 32 28.14 13.47 7.86
CA THR A 32 28.58 12.34 7.05
C THR A 32 28.16 11.06 7.77
N ILE A 33 27.12 10.39 7.28
CA ILE A 33 26.82 9.03 7.72
C ILE A 33 27.95 8.15 7.21
N THR A 34 28.83 7.75 8.12
CA THR A 34 29.87 6.78 7.83
C THR A 34 29.18 5.43 7.69
N VAL A 35 28.91 5.01 6.45
CA VAL A 35 28.57 3.62 6.18
C VAL A 35 29.83 2.82 6.37
N THR A 36 29.92 2.10 7.49
CA THR A 36 30.91 1.04 7.66
C THR A 36 30.56 -0.07 6.68
N GLN A 37 31.09 0.03 5.45
CA GLN A 37 31.10 -1.08 4.52
C GLN A 37 32.05 -2.13 5.11
N THR A 38 31.50 -3.21 5.66
CA THR A 38 32.28 -4.42 5.90
C THR A 38 32.58 -5.03 4.54
N THR A 39 33.65 -4.56 3.89
CA THR A 39 34.26 -5.26 2.76
C THR A 39 34.87 -6.54 3.31
N VAL A 40 34.24 -7.68 3.03
CA VAL A 40 34.88 -8.98 3.22
C VAL A 40 35.98 -9.08 2.17
N GLN A 41 37.19 -8.71 2.58
CA GLN A 41 38.39 -8.86 1.78
C GLN A 41 38.80 -10.33 1.80
N SER A 42 38.26 -11.12 0.88
CA SER A 42 38.84 -12.42 0.56
C SER A 42 40.06 -12.19 -0.32
N ASN A 43 41.22 -12.14 0.34
CA ASN A 43 42.51 -12.21 -0.31
C ASN A 43 42.60 -13.49 -1.14
N SER A 44 42.74 -13.32 -2.45
CA SER A 44 43.36 -14.32 -3.31
C SER A 44 44.87 -14.36 -3.02
N PRO A 45 45.45 -15.57 -2.95
CA PRO A 45 46.74 -15.77 -3.59
C PRO A 45 46.68 -16.93 -4.60
N ASP A 46 47.42 -16.71 -5.69
CA ASP A 46 47.61 -17.55 -6.86
C ASP A 46 48.51 -18.78 -6.56
N ALA A 47 48.27 -19.87 -7.33
CA ALA A 47 49.05 -21.09 -7.65
C ALA A 47 49.91 -21.79 -6.57
N THR A 48 49.97 -23.13 -6.42
CA THR A 48 50.20 -24.17 -7.46
C THR A 48 50.08 -25.58 -6.84
N ASP A 49 49.90 -26.58 -7.71
CA ASP A 49 50.14 -28.04 -7.59
C ASP A 49 49.06 -29.02 -7.06
N GLN A 50 48.62 -29.89 -7.97
CA GLN A 50 47.94 -31.19 -7.77
C GLN A 50 48.98 -32.28 -7.38
N PRO A 51 48.63 -33.48 -6.84
CA PRO A 51 47.47 -34.32 -7.23
C PRO A 51 46.62 -34.91 -6.09
N ALA A 52 45.40 -35.33 -6.48
CA ALA A 52 44.41 -36.14 -5.75
C ALA A 52 44.94 -37.55 -5.33
N PRO A 53 44.22 -38.44 -4.62
CA PRO A 53 42.77 -38.44 -4.30
C PRO A 53 42.41 -38.93 -2.87
N SER A 54 41.19 -38.61 -2.40
CA SER A 54 40.44 -39.52 -1.52
C SER A 54 38.96 -39.21 -1.58
N GLU A 55 38.23 -40.28 -1.87
CA GLU A 55 36.78 -40.38 -1.94
C GLU A 55 36.16 -40.05 -0.58
N GLN A 56 35.25 -39.07 -0.54
CA GLN A 56 34.30 -38.95 0.56
C GLN A 56 32.96 -38.43 0.03
N GLN A 57 32.12 -39.42 -0.24
CA GLN A 57 30.67 -39.42 -0.34
C GLN A 57 30.05 -38.23 0.41
N THR A 58 29.53 -37.26 -0.35
CA THR A 58 28.67 -36.20 0.17
C THR A 58 27.25 -36.52 -0.31
N GLU A 59 26.38 -36.87 0.63
CA GLU A 59 24.93 -36.95 0.43
C GLU A 59 24.39 -35.64 -0.18
N PRO A 60 23.38 -35.69 -1.05
CA PRO A 60 22.70 -34.47 -1.49
C PRO A 60 22.07 -33.78 -0.28
N GLN A 61 22.57 -32.58 0.06
CA GLN A 61 21.83 -31.68 0.93
C GLN A 61 20.52 -31.32 0.21
N GLU A 62 19.42 -31.81 0.77
CA GLU A 62 18.07 -31.43 0.45
C GLU A 62 17.92 -29.93 0.76
N GLU A 63 18.06 -29.11 -0.28
CA GLU A 63 17.72 -27.69 -0.26
C GLU A 63 16.23 -27.61 0.06
N THR A 64 15.90 -27.35 1.33
CA THR A 64 14.54 -27.00 1.71
C THR A 64 14.28 -25.64 1.06
N GLN A 65 13.69 -25.66 -0.14
CA GLN A 65 13.09 -24.48 -0.75
C GLN A 65 12.08 -23.94 0.25
N GLU A 66 12.43 -22.82 0.88
CA GLU A 66 11.48 -22.00 1.59
C GLU A 66 10.42 -21.62 0.54
N GLU A 67 9.22 -22.21 0.68
CA GLU A 67 8.07 -21.90 -0.15
C GLU A 67 7.85 -20.39 -0.07
N ALA A 68 8.22 -19.69 -1.15
CA ALA A 68 7.72 -18.35 -1.38
C ALA A 68 6.19 -18.41 -1.21
N PRO A 69 5.59 -17.50 -0.43
CA PRO A 69 4.16 -17.55 -0.20
C PRO A 69 3.46 -17.61 -1.56
N ALA A 70 2.65 -18.65 -1.74
CA ALA A 70 1.96 -18.91 -2.99
C ALA A 70 1.28 -17.63 -3.47
N SER A 71 1.61 -17.22 -4.70
CA SER A 71 0.92 -16.13 -5.39
C SER A 71 -0.58 -16.39 -5.29
N PRO A 72 -1.41 -15.43 -4.85
CA PRO A 72 -2.85 -15.64 -4.71
C PRO A 72 -3.48 -16.13 -6.01
N ALA A 73 -4.51 -16.96 -5.89
CA ALA A 73 -5.12 -17.69 -6.99
C ALA A 73 -5.76 -16.75 -8.04
N PRO A 74 -5.65 -17.06 -9.34
CA PRO A 74 -6.06 -16.17 -10.42
C PRO A 74 -7.58 -16.18 -10.60
N ASN A 75 -8.36 -15.45 -9.78
CA ASN A 75 -9.80 -15.32 -9.99
C ASN A 75 -10.41 -13.96 -9.60
N ALA A 76 -9.62 -12.90 -9.41
CA ALA A 76 -10.19 -11.59 -9.06
C ALA A 76 -10.71 -10.80 -10.28
N GLY A 77 -10.43 -11.27 -11.51
CA GLY A 77 -10.94 -10.70 -12.75
C GLY A 77 -10.88 -9.18 -12.78
N TYR A 78 -9.70 -8.58 -12.68
CA TYR A 78 -9.53 -7.13 -12.74
C TYR A 78 -8.55 -6.74 -13.84
N THR A 79 -8.68 -5.52 -14.34
CA THR A 79 -7.72 -4.90 -15.25
C THR A 79 -6.82 -3.97 -14.46
N ILE A 80 -5.56 -3.87 -14.87
CA ILE A 80 -4.58 -2.92 -14.35
C ILE A 80 -3.97 -2.12 -15.50
N ASN A 81 -3.65 -0.86 -15.24
CA ASN A 81 -2.83 0.01 -16.08
C ASN A 81 -1.34 -0.19 -15.69
N PRO A 82 -0.58 -1.07 -16.36
CA PRO A 82 0.77 -1.41 -15.95
C PRO A 82 1.73 -0.22 -16.14
N GLY A 83 2.71 -0.10 -15.25
CA GLY A 83 3.74 0.94 -15.25
C GLY A 83 3.26 2.30 -14.77
N GLN A 84 1.98 2.46 -14.46
CA GLN A 84 1.43 3.68 -13.91
C GLN A 84 1.60 3.71 -12.38
N ILE A 85 1.82 4.92 -11.85
CA ILE A 85 1.85 5.21 -10.42
C ILE A 85 0.73 6.19 -10.12
N GLY A 86 -0.09 5.87 -9.12
CA GLY A 86 -1.22 6.67 -8.68
C GLY A 86 -2.38 6.78 -9.68
N GLY A 87 -3.47 7.38 -9.22
CA GLY A 87 -4.65 7.66 -10.02
C GLY A 87 -5.50 6.43 -10.34
N ASP A 88 -6.23 6.48 -11.45
CA ASP A 88 -7.04 5.36 -11.94
C ASP A 88 -6.14 4.25 -12.49
N CYS A 89 -6.07 3.16 -11.76
CA CYS A 89 -5.23 2.02 -12.06
C CYS A 89 -5.96 0.92 -12.82
N GLY A 90 -7.26 1.04 -13.09
CA GLY A 90 -8.03 0.04 -13.80
C GLY A 90 -9.37 -0.26 -13.15
N THR A 91 -9.96 -1.40 -13.52
CA THR A 91 -11.33 -1.74 -13.12
C THR A 91 -11.47 -3.18 -12.66
N THR A 92 -12.30 -3.41 -11.64
CA THR A 92 -12.69 -4.76 -11.21
C THR A 92 -13.66 -5.41 -12.19
N ALA A 93 -13.92 -6.71 -12.04
CA ALA A 93 -14.91 -7.46 -12.84
C ALA A 93 -16.29 -6.82 -12.82
N ASP A 94 -16.66 -6.23 -11.67
CA ASP A 94 -17.95 -5.58 -11.46
C ASP A 94 -17.96 -4.11 -11.91
N GLY A 95 -16.90 -3.64 -12.58
CA GLY A 95 -16.79 -2.29 -13.14
C GLY A 95 -16.46 -1.21 -12.11
N MET A 96 -15.97 -1.58 -10.91
CA MET A 96 -15.51 -0.60 -9.92
C MET A 96 -14.12 -0.10 -10.28
N THR A 97 -13.86 1.18 -10.07
CA THR A 97 -12.52 1.76 -10.29
C THR A 97 -11.58 1.31 -9.17
N LEU A 98 -10.36 0.92 -9.55
CA LEU A 98 -9.24 0.67 -8.65
C LEU A 98 -8.33 1.89 -8.69
N SER A 99 -8.35 2.72 -7.64
CA SER A 99 -7.61 3.99 -7.59
C SER A 99 -6.42 3.87 -6.63
N ALA A 100 -5.22 4.15 -7.10
CA ALA A 100 -4.01 4.12 -6.28
C ALA A 100 -3.61 5.53 -5.82
N ALA A 101 -2.97 5.62 -4.66
CA ALA A 101 -2.36 6.86 -4.17
C ALA A 101 -1.05 7.20 -4.90
N ASP A 102 -0.58 8.45 -4.76
CA ASP A 102 0.46 9.05 -5.60
C ASP A 102 1.84 8.35 -5.55
N ALA A 103 2.12 7.54 -4.52
CA ALA A 103 3.35 6.75 -4.43
C ALA A 103 3.13 5.24 -4.67
N THR A 104 1.91 4.84 -5.02
CA THR A 104 1.52 3.44 -5.20
C THR A 104 1.50 3.07 -6.68
N SER A 105 2.27 2.06 -7.09
CA SER A 105 2.17 1.54 -8.46
C SER A 105 0.84 0.81 -8.66
N CYS A 106 0.30 0.85 -9.87
CA CYS A 106 -0.96 0.19 -10.18
C CYS A 106 -0.89 -1.33 -10.02
N GLU A 107 0.27 -1.95 -10.25
CA GLU A 107 0.49 -3.37 -9.96
C GLU A 107 0.42 -3.66 -8.47
N PHE A 108 0.98 -2.79 -7.62
CA PHE A 108 0.90 -2.99 -6.18
C PHE A 108 -0.51 -2.73 -5.66
N ALA A 109 -1.21 -1.73 -6.20
CA ALA A 109 -2.62 -1.51 -5.93
C ALA A 109 -3.48 -2.74 -6.29
N GLY A 110 -3.19 -3.38 -7.42
CA GLY A 110 -3.81 -4.66 -7.81
C GLY A 110 -3.53 -5.78 -6.80
N ALA A 111 -2.28 -5.95 -6.38
CA ALA A 111 -1.90 -6.96 -5.39
C ALA A 111 -2.55 -6.73 -4.02
N MET A 112 -2.63 -5.46 -3.58
CA MET A 112 -3.34 -5.08 -2.34
C MET A 112 -4.84 -5.39 -2.44
N TYR A 113 -5.47 -5.05 -3.57
CA TYR A 113 -6.88 -5.36 -3.81
C TYR A 113 -7.14 -6.87 -3.79
N GLU A 114 -6.31 -7.64 -4.50
CA GLU A 114 -6.45 -9.09 -4.59
C GLU A 114 -6.29 -9.78 -3.24
N ALA A 115 -5.29 -9.38 -2.44
CA ALA A 115 -5.17 -9.86 -1.07
C ALA A 115 -6.37 -9.42 -0.22
N GLY A 116 -6.80 -8.16 -0.37
CA GLY A 116 -7.89 -7.56 0.36
C GLY A 116 -9.23 -8.27 0.18
N ILE A 117 -9.60 -8.67 -1.04
CA ILE A 117 -10.89 -9.35 -1.28
C ILE A 117 -10.92 -10.81 -0.81
N ASN A 118 -9.75 -11.41 -0.59
CA ASN A 118 -9.62 -12.79 -0.11
C ASN A 118 -9.46 -12.88 1.41
N ALA A 119 -9.41 -11.76 2.12
CA ALA A 119 -9.20 -11.69 3.56
C ALA A 119 -10.47 -11.92 4.39
N GLU A 120 -10.27 -12.29 5.66
CA GLU A 120 -11.33 -12.25 6.68
C GLU A 120 -11.42 -10.86 7.31
N TYR A 121 -12.62 -10.27 7.31
CA TYR A 121 -12.88 -8.97 7.90
C TYR A 121 -13.58 -9.12 9.24
N ARG A 122 -13.11 -8.36 10.23
CA ARG A 122 -13.70 -8.32 11.57
C ARG A 122 -14.00 -6.89 11.94
N TRP A 123 -15.09 -6.69 12.68
CA TRP A 123 -15.37 -5.38 13.26
C TRP A 123 -14.28 -5.01 14.25
N ARG A 124 -13.66 -3.85 14.06
CA ARG A 124 -12.66 -3.31 14.98
C ARG A 124 -12.95 -1.85 15.26
N GLN A 125 -12.77 -1.46 16.51
CA GLN A 125 -12.79 -0.08 16.96
C GLN A 125 -11.47 0.20 17.68
N LEU A 126 -10.59 0.99 17.05
CA LEU A 126 -9.24 1.23 17.56
C LEU A 126 -9.23 2.04 18.87
N SER A 127 -10.28 2.83 19.11
CA SER A 127 -10.46 3.61 20.33
C SER A 127 -11.94 3.98 20.48
N PRO A 128 -12.46 4.15 21.71
CA PRO A 128 -13.87 4.49 21.94
C PRO A 128 -14.31 5.78 21.24
N ASP A 129 -13.38 6.72 21.02
CA ASP A 129 -13.64 8.01 20.35
C ASP A 129 -13.58 7.94 18.82
N ARG A 130 -13.28 6.76 18.24
CA ARG A 130 -13.25 6.54 16.80
C ARG A 130 -14.40 5.63 16.38
N ASN A 131 -14.94 5.87 15.20
CA ASN A 131 -15.91 4.94 14.62
C ASN A 131 -15.22 3.60 14.35
N GLY A 132 -15.90 2.51 14.71
CA GLY A 132 -15.46 1.18 14.31
C GLY A 132 -15.71 0.96 12.82
N ALA A 133 -14.94 0.06 12.23
CA ALA A 133 -15.12 -0.40 10.86
C ALA A 133 -14.79 -1.89 10.76
N TYR A 134 -15.32 -2.55 9.75
CA TYR A 134 -14.83 -3.86 9.36
C TYR A 134 -13.48 -3.70 8.69
N GLY A 135 -12.48 -4.41 9.20
CA GLY A 135 -11.14 -4.36 8.65
C GLY A 135 -10.39 -5.69 8.75
N ALA A 136 -9.30 -5.76 7.99
CA ALA A 136 -8.37 -6.88 7.94
C ALA A 136 -6.94 -6.32 7.96
N GLU A 137 -6.03 -7.04 8.61
CA GLU A 137 -4.60 -6.72 8.57
C GLU A 137 -3.93 -7.81 7.74
N LEU A 138 -3.08 -7.41 6.79
CA LEU A 138 -2.49 -8.29 5.79
C LEU A 138 -1.02 -7.96 5.58
N THR A 139 -0.33 -8.90 4.95
CA THR A 139 1.04 -8.73 4.50
C THR A 139 1.07 -8.97 3.00
N VAL A 140 1.49 -7.97 2.22
CA VAL A 140 1.46 -8.02 0.75
C VAL A 140 2.82 -7.62 0.18
N ALA A 141 3.35 -8.43 -0.71
CA ALA A 141 4.58 -8.12 -1.44
C ALA A 141 4.27 -7.26 -2.68
N SER A 142 5.03 -6.18 -2.87
CA SER A 142 4.97 -5.38 -4.09
C SER A 142 5.53 -6.14 -5.28
N PRO A 143 4.76 -6.32 -6.38
CA PRO A 143 5.28 -6.95 -7.58
C PRO A 143 6.47 -6.20 -8.20
N ILE A 144 6.58 -4.89 -7.94
CA ILE A 144 7.60 -3.99 -8.51
C ILE A 144 8.87 -3.96 -7.66
N THR A 145 8.74 -3.63 -6.37
CA THR A 145 9.91 -3.45 -5.49
C THR A 145 10.37 -4.73 -4.81
N LYS A 146 9.53 -5.77 -4.80
CA LYS A 146 9.71 -7.02 -4.03
C LYS A 146 9.72 -6.83 -2.51
N GLU A 147 9.53 -5.61 -2.04
CA GLU A 147 9.35 -5.33 -0.62
C GLU A 147 7.98 -5.81 -0.16
N THR A 148 7.92 -6.22 1.10
CA THR A 148 6.71 -6.70 1.74
C THR A 148 6.21 -5.62 2.69
N TYR A 149 4.92 -5.31 2.61
CA TYR A 149 4.26 -4.29 3.40
C TYR A 149 3.21 -4.91 4.31
N GLU A 150 3.18 -4.48 5.56
CA GLU A 150 2.01 -4.64 6.42
C GLU A 150 0.96 -3.60 6.02
N ILE A 151 -0.22 -4.06 5.61
CA ILE A 151 -1.31 -3.19 5.18
C ILE A 151 -2.56 -3.45 6.01
N SER A 152 -3.32 -2.40 6.25
CA SER A 152 -4.66 -2.46 6.81
C SER A 152 -5.67 -2.22 5.70
N CYS A 153 -6.65 -3.12 5.60
CA CYS A 153 -7.82 -2.96 4.77
C CYS A 153 -9.03 -2.59 5.63
N ALA A 154 -9.85 -1.65 5.16
CA ALA A 154 -11.05 -1.21 5.84
C ALA A 154 -12.18 -0.89 4.86
N ILE A 155 -13.40 -1.26 5.26
CA ILE A 155 -14.62 -0.84 4.56
C ILE A 155 -14.97 0.59 5.00
N GLY A 156 -15.14 1.49 4.03
CA GLY A 156 -15.59 2.86 4.29
C GLY A 156 -16.94 2.89 5.02
N SER A 157 -17.21 3.95 5.79
CA SER A 157 -18.42 4.02 6.61
C SER A 157 -19.73 4.04 5.80
N ASP A 158 -19.67 4.49 4.55
CA ASP A 158 -20.79 4.43 3.61
C ASP A 158 -20.92 3.05 2.93
N GLN A 159 -20.01 2.13 3.23
CA GLN A 159 -19.87 0.77 2.69
C GLN A 159 -19.58 0.72 1.19
N ARG A 160 -19.34 1.86 0.53
CA ARG A 160 -19.19 1.93 -0.93
C ARG A 160 -17.76 1.71 -1.41
N TYR A 161 -16.79 1.92 -0.53
CA TYR A 161 -15.37 1.79 -0.84
C TYR A 161 -14.69 0.78 0.06
N LEU A 162 -13.77 0.02 -0.53
CA LEU A 162 -12.77 -0.77 0.17
C LEU A 162 -11.44 -0.04 0.03
N GLY A 163 -10.83 0.32 1.13
CA GLY A 163 -9.49 0.90 1.16
C GLY A 163 -8.51 -0.12 1.72
N CYS A 164 -7.34 -0.25 1.11
CA CYS A 164 -6.22 -1.04 1.63
C CYS A 164 -4.94 -0.23 1.51
N GLY A 165 -4.11 -0.17 2.54
CA GLY A 165 -2.86 0.56 2.49
C GLY A 165 -2.05 0.45 3.77
N VAL A 166 -0.87 1.06 3.77
CA VAL A 166 -0.02 1.12 4.95
C VAL A 166 -0.68 2.04 5.98
N TYR A 167 -0.74 1.57 7.23
CA TYR A 167 -1.33 2.36 8.31
C TYR A 167 -0.51 3.65 8.54
N ASP A 168 -1.21 4.78 8.69
CA ASP A 168 -0.62 6.13 8.81
C ASP A 168 0.22 6.62 7.60
N ASP A 169 0.22 5.89 6.47
CA ASP A 169 0.84 6.32 5.21
C ASP A 169 -0.17 6.32 4.05
N ASN A 170 -0.76 7.48 3.81
CA ASN A 170 -1.73 7.66 2.72
C ASN A 170 -1.10 7.67 1.31
N SER A 171 0.23 7.65 1.19
CA SER A 171 0.91 7.59 -0.11
C SER A 171 0.94 6.16 -0.67
N VAL A 172 0.85 5.16 0.23
CA VAL A 172 0.79 3.73 -0.09
C VAL A 172 -0.62 3.20 0.18
N HIS A 173 -1.52 3.39 -0.79
CA HIS A 173 -2.94 3.07 -0.63
C HIS A 173 -3.61 2.73 -1.96
N VAL A 174 -4.61 1.85 -1.89
CA VAL A 174 -5.60 1.60 -2.95
C VAL A 174 -7.00 1.78 -2.40
N SER A 175 -7.85 2.46 -3.17
CA SER A 175 -9.28 2.57 -2.93
C SER A 175 -10.05 1.94 -4.10
N VAL A 176 -11.03 1.08 -3.79
CA VAL A 176 -11.81 0.37 -4.79
C VAL A 176 -13.29 0.65 -4.61
N GLY A 177 -13.92 1.14 -5.68
CA GLY A 177 -15.34 1.51 -5.66
C GLY A 177 -15.71 2.55 -6.72
N PRO A 178 -16.89 3.16 -6.60
CA PRO A 178 -17.92 2.85 -5.61
C PRO A 178 -18.71 1.59 -5.96
N VAL A 179 -19.09 0.83 -4.94
CA VAL A 179 -20.17 -0.16 -5.03
C VAL A 179 -21.51 0.58 -5.16
N THR A 180 -22.44 0.02 -5.96
CA THR A 180 -23.75 0.63 -6.22
C THR A 180 -24.95 -0.22 -5.79
N ASP A 181 -24.74 -1.50 -5.50
CA ASP A 181 -25.78 -2.41 -5.00
C ASP A 181 -25.94 -2.36 -3.47
N TYR A 182 -27.07 -2.91 -3.01
CA TYR A 182 -27.45 -2.93 -1.61
C TYR A 182 -26.52 -3.86 -0.80
N GLY A 183 -25.98 -3.35 0.31
CA GLY A 183 -25.02 -4.07 1.17
C GLY A 183 -23.56 -3.67 0.97
N GLY A 184 -23.22 -2.98 -0.13
CA GLY A 184 -21.88 -2.43 -0.34
C GLY A 184 -20.79 -3.50 -0.31
N TRP A 185 -19.61 -3.16 0.23
CA TRP A 185 -18.53 -4.12 0.40
C TRP A 185 -18.80 -5.20 1.45
N THR A 186 -19.72 -4.97 2.38
CA THR A 186 -20.02 -5.97 3.43
C THR A 186 -20.69 -7.22 2.88
N SER A 187 -21.40 -7.13 1.75
CA SER A 187 -21.98 -8.28 1.06
C SER A 187 -21.02 -8.99 0.11
N ARG A 188 -19.82 -8.43 -0.11
CA ARG A 188 -18.83 -8.89 -1.11
C ARG A 188 -17.60 -9.55 -0.48
N LEU A 189 -17.42 -9.37 0.82
CA LEU A 189 -16.25 -9.82 1.57
C LEU A 189 -16.62 -10.89 2.59
N ASN A 190 -15.63 -11.64 3.05
CA ASN A 190 -15.80 -12.59 4.15
C ASN A 190 -15.87 -11.84 5.49
N ILE A 191 -17.07 -11.47 5.92
CA ILE A 191 -17.31 -10.83 7.21
C ILE A 191 -17.44 -11.89 8.30
N VAL A 192 -16.54 -11.87 9.27
CA VAL A 192 -16.63 -12.70 10.47
C VAL A 192 -17.18 -11.86 11.61
N GLU A 193 -18.42 -12.15 12.01
CA GLU A 193 -19.05 -11.50 13.16
C GLU A 193 -18.27 -11.80 14.46
N TYR A 194 -18.10 -10.77 15.28
CA TYR A 194 -17.63 -10.95 16.65
C TYR A 194 -18.72 -11.67 17.44
N GLN A 195 -18.50 -12.96 17.74
CA GLN A 195 -19.27 -13.66 18.76
C GLN A 195 -18.63 -13.35 20.12
N PRO A 196 -19.26 -12.54 21.00
CA PRO A 196 -18.78 -12.41 22.36
C PRO A 196 -18.79 -13.80 23.01
N GLN A 197 -17.61 -14.30 23.39
CA GLN A 197 -17.54 -15.50 24.22
C GLN A 197 -18.37 -15.23 25.50
N PRO A 198 -19.31 -16.11 25.89
CA PRO A 198 -20.04 -15.93 27.13
C PRO A 198 -19.03 -15.89 28.29
N PRO A 199 -19.27 -15.03 29.31
CA PRO A 199 -18.41 -15.02 30.49
C PRO A 199 -18.38 -16.43 31.10
N GLN A 200 -17.17 -16.94 31.34
CA GLN A 200 -16.93 -18.21 32.04
C GLN A 200 -17.25 -18.07 33.52
#